data_AF-A0A2V9V408-F1
#
_entry.id   AF-A0A2V9V408-F1
#
_cell.length_a   1.000
_cell.length_b   1.000
_cell.length_c   1.000
_cell.angle_alpha   90.00
_cell.angle_beta   90.00
_cell.angle_gamma   90.00
#
_symmetry.space_group_name_H-M   'P 1'
#
loop_
_entity.id
_entity.type
_entity.pdbx_description
1 polymer ?
#
loop_
_entity_poly.entity_id
_entity_poly.type
_entity_poly.pdbx_seq_one_letter_code
_entity_poly.pdbx_strand_id
1 'polypeptide(L)' 'DILEITVNRWPHGYAYEYNSLYDQFWLDGGETPCQVARKPFGRIAIANADADAYANTDCAIDQGHRAVQDLKKK' A
#
# COMPACT_ATOMS: atom_id res chain seq x y z
N ASP A 1 -40.53 -10.10 2.06
CA ASP A 1 -40.51 -8.64 1.98
C ASP A 1 -39.16 -8.16 2.52
N ILE A 2 -38.47 -7.23 1.84
CA ILE A 2 -37.17 -6.68 2.27
C ILE A 2 -37.38 -5.22 2.64
N LEU A 3 -37.04 -4.86 3.90
CA LEU A 3 -37.24 -3.51 4.44
C LEU A 3 -36.25 -2.49 3.85
N GLU A 4 -35.00 -2.87 3.62
CA GLU A 4 -33.99 -1.99 3.01
C GLU A 4 -32.79 -2.73 2.43
N ILE A 5 -32.11 -2.10 1.45
CA ILE A 5 -30.85 -2.54 0.84
C ILE A 5 -29.92 -1.34 0.71
N THR A 6 -28.67 -1.48 1.13
CA THR A 6 -27.58 -0.54 0.83
C THR A 6 -26.51 -1.23 0.01
N VAL A 7 -25.99 -0.54 -1.01
CA VAL A 7 -24.92 -1.04 -1.87
C VAL A 7 -23.75 -0.07 -1.84
N ASN A 8 -22.55 -0.59 -1.64
CA ASN A 8 -21.30 0.16 -1.74
C ASN A 8 -20.42 -0.46 -2.84
N ARG A 9 -20.00 0.32 -3.83
CA ARG A 9 -19.17 -0.17 -4.94
C ARG A 9 -17.92 0.68 -5.11
N TRP A 10 -16.77 0.03 -4.97
CA TRP A 10 -15.45 0.62 -5.19
C TRP A 10 -14.73 -0.19 -6.27
N PRO A 11 -14.68 0.29 -7.53
CA PRO A 11 -14.08 -0.49 -8.61
C PRO A 11 -12.59 -0.80 -8.36
N HIS A 12 -11.87 0.11 -7.68
CA HIS A 12 -10.45 -0.01 -7.32
C HIS A 12 -10.25 0.34 -5.84
N GLY A 13 -10.98 -0.36 -4.97
CA GLY A 13 -10.98 -0.08 -3.52
C GLY A 13 -9.82 -0.66 -2.73
N TYR A 14 -8.97 -1.46 -3.36
CA TYR A 14 -7.86 -2.15 -2.70
C TYR A 14 -6.55 -1.89 -3.43
N ALA A 15 -5.47 -1.82 -2.65
CA ALA A 15 -4.12 -1.85 -3.17
C ALA A 15 -3.88 -3.18 -3.91
N TYR A 16 -3.00 -3.17 -4.89
CA TYR A 16 -2.53 -4.41 -5.51
C TYR A 16 -1.67 -5.19 -4.52
N GLU A 17 -2.06 -6.43 -4.22
CA GLU A 17 -1.25 -7.36 -3.44
C GLU A 17 -0.47 -8.28 -4.36
N TYR A 18 0.81 -8.49 -4.08
CA TYR A 18 1.64 -9.39 -4.87
C TYR A 18 1.13 -10.82 -4.76
N ASN A 19 1.20 -11.53 -5.88
CA ASN A 19 0.75 -12.91 -5.97
C ASN A 19 1.85 -13.81 -6.52
N SER A 20 1.92 -15.03 -6.00
CA SER A 20 2.96 -16.00 -6.33
C SER A 20 2.93 -16.50 -7.79
N LEU A 21 1.81 -16.29 -8.51
CA LEU A 21 1.65 -16.77 -9.88
C LEU A 21 2.30 -15.82 -10.89
N TYR A 22 2.22 -14.50 -10.66
CA TYR A 22 2.70 -13.48 -11.61
C TYR A 22 3.89 -12.66 -11.08
N ASP A 23 4.10 -12.62 -9.77
CA ASP A 23 5.09 -11.75 -9.13
C ASP A 23 6.28 -12.53 -8.56
N GLN A 24 7.02 -13.25 -9.41
CA GLN A 24 8.19 -14.02 -8.97
C GLN A 24 9.26 -13.15 -8.29
N PHE A 25 9.41 -11.88 -8.70
CA PHE A 25 10.32 -10.94 -8.06
C PHE A 25 10.06 -10.79 -6.54
N TRP A 26 8.81 -10.91 -6.10
CA TRP A 26 8.45 -10.81 -4.69
C TRP A 26 8.83 -12.08 -3.93
N LEU A 27 8.63 -13.25 -4.53
CA LEU A 27 9.01 -14.54 -3.95
C LEU A 27 10.54 -14.70 -3.84
N ASP A 28 11.27 -14.21 -4.84
CA ASP A 28 12.73 -14.24 -4.89
C ASP A 28 13.38 -13.20 -3.94
N GLY A 29 12.57 -12.41 -3.22
CA GLY A 29 13.04 -11.36 -2.32
C GLY A 29 13.66 -10.16 -3.05
N GLY A 30 13.29 -9.96 -4.31
CA GLY A 30 13.71 -8.83 -5.13
C GLY A 30 13.11 -7.49 -4.69
N GLU A 31 13.60 -6.41 -5.29
CA GLU A 31 13.06 -5.06 -5.05
C GLU A 31 11.62 -4.97 -5.57
N THR A 32 10.69 -4.52 -4.72
CA THR A 32 9.28 -4.42 -5.11
C THR A 32 8.94 -3.05 -5.70
N PRO A 33 8.01 -2.96 -6.68
CA PRO A 33 7.60 -1.68 -7.26
C PRO A 33 7.14 -0.65 -6.22
N CYS A 34 6.39 -1.07 -5.20
CA CYS A 34 5.94 -0.17 -4.13
C CYS A 34 7.12 0.37 -3.30
N GLN A 35 8.15 -0.43 -3.02
CA GLN A 35 9.35 0.01 -2.33
C GLN A 35 10.16 1.02 -3.14
N VAL A 36 10.24 0.86 -4.45
CA VAL A 36 10.86 1.85 -5.35
C VAL A 36 10.07 3.15 -5.34
N ALA A 37 8.76 3.05 -5.59
CA ALA A 37 7.88 4.20 -5.77
C ALA A 37 7.73 5.03 -4.50
N ARG A 38 7.76 4.40 -3.31
CA ARG A 38 7.54 5.10 -2.03
C ARG A 38 8.76 5.86 -1.50
N LYS A 39 9.92 5.79 -2.16
CA LYS A 39 11.15 6.46 -1.72
C LYS A 39 10.91 7.98 -1.60
N PRO A 40 11.40 8.66 -0.55
CA PRO A 40 11.21 10.09 -0.39
C PRO A 40 11.84 10.91 -1.52
N PHE A 41 11.22 12.03 -1.86
CA PHE A 41 11.77 13.05 -2.75
C PHE A 41 11.98 14.37 -1.99
N GLY A 42 13.20 14.59 -1.50
CA GLY A 42 13.60 15.81 -0.79
C GLY A 42 12.93 15.98 0.59
N ARG A 43 11.76 16.63 0.64
CA ARG A 43 10.94 16.81 1.86
C ARG A 43 9.55 16.16 1.71
N ILE A 44 9.37 15.35 0.67
CA ILE A 44 8.12 14.68 0.33
C ILE A 44 8.29 13.18 0.59
N ALA A 45 7.37 12.59 1.35
CA ALA A 45 7.29 11.14 1.57
C ALA A 45 5.90 10.65 1.15
N ILE A 46 5.81 9.41 0.67
CA ILE A 46 4.57 8.81 0.14
C ILE A 46 4.10 7.73 1.11
N ALA A 47 2.86 7.82 1.61
CA ALA A 47 2.28 6.86 2.55
C ALA A 47 0.81 6.55 2.23
N ASN A 48 0.48 5.27 2.21
CA ASN A 48 -0.86 4.66 2.11
C ASN A 48 -0.66 3.12 2.12
N ALA A 49 -1.73 2.36 1.88
CA ALA A 49 -1.69 0.91 1.68
C ALA A 49 -0.87 0.48 0.44
N ASP A 50 -0.93 1.24 -0.66
CA ASP A 50 -0.16 0.96 -1.88
C ASP A 50 1.35 1.03 -1.66
N ALA A 51 1.80 1.82 -0.68
CA ALA A 51 3.19 1.93 -0.30
C ALA A 51 3.76 0.63 0.28
N ASP A 52 2.95 -0.39 0.60
CA ASP A 52 3.44 -1.73 0.97
C ASP A 52 2.79 -2.86 0.18
N ALA A 53 1.97 -2.55 -0.84
CA ALA A 53 1.21 -3.54 -1.60
C ALA A 53 0.35 -4.44 -0.70
N TYR A 54 -0.32 -3.85 0.30
CA TYR A 54 -1.20 -4.56 1.23
C TYR A 54 -2.39 -3.70 1.64
N ALA A 55 -3.61 -4.18 1.40
CA ALA A 55 -4.78 -3.29 1.36
C ALA A 55 -5.43 -3.04 2.73
N ASN A 56 -4.86 -3.58 3.80
CA ASN A 56 -5.42 -3.46 5.14
C ASN A 56 -5.08 -2.11 5.81
N THR A 57 -5.92 -1.75 6.78
CA THR A 57 -5.85 -0.46 7.49
C THR A 57 -4.57 -0.33 8.34
N ASP A 58 -4.13 -1.43 8.95
CA ASP A 58 -2.89 -1.50 9.72
C ASP A 58 -1.67 -1.16 8.85
N CYS A 59 -1.57 -1.72 7.64
CA CYS A 59 -0.51 -1.35 6.69
C CYS A 59 -0.52 0.15 6.37
N ALA A 60 -1.70 0.75 6.12
CA ALA A 60 -1.78 2.18 5.86
C ALA A 60 -1.25 3.02 7.05
N ILE A 61 -1.54 2.58 8.28
CA ILE A 61 -1.03 3.21 9.52
C ILE A 61 0.50 3.04 9.62
N ASP A 62 1.01 1.83 9.41
CA ASP A 62 2.44 1.52 9.47
C ASP A 62 3.23 2.31 8.43
N GLN A 63 2.71 2.42 7.21
CA GLN A 63 3.32 3.21 6.14
C GLN A 63 3.28 4.71 6.44
N GLY A 64 2.24 5.19 7.13
CA GLY A 64 2.17 6.54 7.68
C GLY A 64 3.24 6.80 8.73
N HIS A 65 3.37 5.89 9.71
CA HIS A 65 4.42 5.96 10.72
C HIS A 65 5.82 5.96 10.08
N ARG A 66 6.09 5.03 9.15
CA ARG A 66 7.35 4.96 8.41
C ARG A 66 7.66 6.25 7.66
N ALA A 67 6.71 6.83 6.93
CA ALA A 67 6.94 8.08 6.19
C ALA A 67 7.33 9.26 7.10
N VAL A 68 6.76 9.35 8.30
CA VAL A 68 7.17 10.34 9.30
C VAL A 68 8.62 10.12 9.73
N GLN A 69 9.06 8.87 9.90
CA GLN A 69 10.45 8.56 10.24
C GLN A 69 11.40 8.85 9.06
N ASP A 70 10.99 8.56 7.82
CA ASP A 70 11.80 8.85 6.63
C ASP A 70 12.11 10.35 6.49
N LEU A 71 11.16 11.23 6.87
CA LEU A 71 11.38 12.68 6.88
C LEU A 71 12.30 13.16 8.02
N LYS A 72 12.41 12.40 9.12
CA LYS A 72 13.24 12.73 10.28
C LYS A 72 14.71 12.34 10.11
N LYS A 73 15.01 11.34 9.27
CA LYS A 73 16.36 10.79 9.07
C LYS A 73 17.29 11.70 8.23
N LYS A 74 17.13 13.02 8.31
CA LYS A 74 18.04 13.98 7.66
C LYS A 74 19.32 14.17 8.45
#